data_AF-A0A7I8E7J0-F1
#
_entry.id   AF-A0A7I8E7J0-F1
#
_cell.length_a   1.000
_cell.length_b   1.000
_cell.length_c   1.000
_cell.angle_alpha   90.00
_cell.angle_beta   90.00
_cell.angle_gamma   90.00
#
_symmetry.space_group_name_H-M   'P 1'
#
loop_
_entity.id
_entity.type
_entity.pdbx_description
1 polymer ?
#
loop_
_entity_poly.entity_id
_entity_poly.type
_entity_poly.pdbx_seq_one_letter_code
_entity_poly.pdbx_strand_id
1 'polypeptide(L)'
;MLLGQLRREPVRRVLLKQLYFTGNQAVWIMLLIGVALGGMVILLLHGQYGQSREAALRLLATLSFRDISPLLAALVLIARSSSAVASELAAMKVHGELDSLAAIGIPLPAYIVLPRVIGVSISSALLGLYLASASLVGGALASSGWEIGYQAQRIDQVLQLGVVLQCLGKSLLFGMAAATLACWSGLRAAPYVTEIPKASSSAVMRGLLAVFSINLIWVLLS
;
A
#
# COMPACT_ATOMS: atom_id res chain seq x y z
N MET A 1 10.61 13.39 -20.22
CA MET A 1 12.06 13.33 -19.86
C MET A 1 12.38 12.49 -18.61
N LEU A 2 11.51 12.40 -17.58
CA LEU A 2 11.75 11.56 -16.39
C LEU A 2 11.53 10.04 -16.61
N LEU A 3 10.46 9.65 -17.34
CA LEU A 3 10.16 8.23 -17.63
C LEU A 3 11.24 7.54 -18.49
N GLY A 4 11.96 8.30 -19.34
CA GLY A 4 13.06 7.76 -20.15
C GLY A 4 14.26 7.29 -19.32
N GLN A 5 14.41 7.78 -18.09
CA GLN A 5 15.50 7.38 -17.19
C GLN A 5 15.24 6.02 -16.51
N LEU A 6 13.99 5.55 -16.46
CA LEU A 6 13.64 4.21 -15.93
C LEU A 6 14.22 3.07 -16.77
N ARG A 7 14.59 3.35 -18.02
CA ARG A 7 15.18 2.36 -18.93
C ARG A 7 16.66 2.11 -18.65
N ARG A 8 17.32 2.93 -17.83
CA ARG A 8 18.71 2.70 -17.41
C ARG A 8 18.78 1.51 -16.45
N GLU A 9 19.64 0.55 -16.75
CA GLU A 9 19.91 -0.68 -15.95
C GLU A 9 19.86 -0.47 -14.43
N PRO A 10 20.60 0.49 -13.84
CA PRO A 10 20.62 0.65 -12.39
C PRO A 10 19.29 1.14 -11.78
N VAL A 11 18.59 2.05 -12.47
CA VAL A 11 17.27 2.56 -12.01
C VAL A 11 16.24 1.44 -12.05
N ARG A 12 16.28 0.59 -13.10
CA ARG A 12 15.42 -0.58 -13.24
C ARG A 12 15.66 -1.60 -12.11
N ARG A 13 16.91 -1.82 -11.71
CA ARG A 13 17.23 -2.72 -10.59
C ARG A 13 16.61 -2.25 -9.27
N VAL A 14 16.69 -0.95 -8.97
CA VAL A 14 16.05 -0.39 -7.75
C VAL A 14 14.54 -0.58 -7.82
N LEU A 15 13.91 -0.30 -8.96
CA LEU A 15 12.47 -0.48 -9.14
C LEU A 15 12.05 -1.95 -8.96
N LEU A 16 12.76 -2.89 -9.58
CA LEU A 16 12.48 -4.32 -9.45
C LEU A 16 12.67 -4.81 -8.01
N LYS A 17 13.69 -4.32 -7.31
CA LYS A 17 13.90 -4.61 -5.88
C LYS A 17 12.70 -4.17 -5.05
N GLN A 18 12.13 -2.99 -5.33
CA GLN A 18 10.94 -2.50 -4.62
C GLN A 18 9.70 -3.32 -4.97
N LEU A 19 9.47 -3.66 -6.25
CA LEU A 19 8.34 -4.53 -6.63
C LEU A 19 8.42 -5.91 -5.96
N TYR A 20 9.61 -6.49 -5.86
CA TYR A 20 9.80 -7.79 -5.22
C TYR A 20 9.68 -7.72 -3.69
N PHE A 21 10.39 -6.79 -3.05
CA PHE A 21 10.44 -6.69 -1.59
C PHE A 21 9.18 -6.07 -0.98
N THR A 22 8.68 -4.97 -1.56
CA THR A 22 7.48 -4.29 -1.09
C THR A 22 6.21 -4.96 -1.58
N GLY A 23 6.17 -5.37 -2.85
CA GLY A 23 5.01 -6.04 -3.45
C GLY A 23 4.98 -7.52 -3.11
N ASN A 24 5.76 -8.33 -3.82
CA ASN A 24 5.64 -9.79 -3.82
C ASN A 24 5.75 -10.43 -2.42
N GLN A 25 6.72 -10.00 -1.60
CA GLN A 25 6.88 -10.54 -0.24
C GLN A 25 5.79 -10.11 0.76
N ALA A 26 4.94 -9.14 0.41
CA ALA A 26 3.82 -8.73 1.24
C ALA A 26 2.51 -9.44 0.84
N VAL A 27 2.44 -10.09 -0.32
CA VAL A 27 1.20 -10.70 -0.82
C VAL A 27 0.63 -11.70 0.19
N TRP A 28 1.43 -12.63 0.71
CA TRP A 28 0.93 -13.66 1.63
C TRP A 28 0.33 -13.08 2.91
N ILE A 29 0.96 -12.08 3.52
CA ILE A 29 0.42 -11.45 4.73
C ILE A 29 -0.85 -10.64 4.42
N MET A 30 -0.92 -9.98 3.25
CA MET A 30 -2.12 -9.25 2.83
C MET A 30 -3.31 -10.19 2.59
N LEU A 31 -3.08 -11.36 2.00
CA LEU A 31 -4.15 -12.35 1.76
C LEU A 31 -4.71 -12.87 3.09
N LEU A 32 -3.85 -13.21 4.05
CA LEU A 32 -4.28 -13.67 5.38
C LEU A 32 -5.08 -12.59 6.13
N ILE A 33 -4.57 -11.35 6.14
CA ILE A 33 -5.27 -10.21 6.74
C ILE A 33 -6.62 -9.97 6.05
N GLY A 34 -6.65 -10.01 4.73
CA GLY A 34 -7.86 -9.83 3.93
C GLY A 34 -8.92 -10.87 4.27
N VAL A 35 -8.58 -12.16 4.24
CA VAL A 35 -9.51 -13.25 4.58
C VAL A 35 -10.06 -13.08 6.00
N ALA A 36 -9.20 -12.79 6.98
CA ALA A 36 -9.63 -12.58 8.36
C ALA A 36 -10.59 -11.38 8.49
N LEU A 37 -10.29 -10.25 7.85
CA LEU A 37 -11.16 -9.08 7.82
C LEU A 37 -12.51 -9.36 7.17
N GLY A 38 -12.49 -10.02 6.02
CA GLY A 38 -13.70 -10.38 5.31
C GLY A 38 -14.65 -11.22 6.14
N GLY A 39 -14.12 -12.27 6.76
CA GLY A 39 -14.87 -13.13 7.66
C GLY A 39 -15.39 -12.38 8.88
N MET A 40 -14.56 -11.53 9.50
CA MET A 40 -14.98 -10.73 10.65
C MET A 40 -16.11 -9.75 10.29
N VAL A 41 -15.98 -9.00 9.19
CA VAL A 41 -16.96 -8.00 8.77
C VAL A 41 -18.31 -8.67 8.46
N ILE A 42 -18.32 -9.78 7.71
CA ILE A 42 -19.60 -10.42 7.36
C ILE A 42 -20.31 -10.99 8.59
N LEU A 43 -19.57 -11.57 9.55
CA LEU A 43 -20.15 -12.11 10.78
C LEU A 43 -20.74 -11.00 11.66
N LEU A 44 -20.06 -9.85 11.76
CA LEU A 44 -20.57 -8.69 12.48
C LEU A 44 -21.84 -8.11 11.83
N LEU A 45 -21.82 -7.97 10.50
CA LEU A 45 -22.99 -7.49 9.74
C LEU A 45 -24.16 -8.47 9.85
N HIS A 46 -23.90 -9.77 9.85
CA HIS A 46 -24.95 -10.77 10.04
C HIS A 46 -25.59 -10.67 11.42
N GLY A 47 -24.78 -10.52 12.48
CA GLY A 47 -25.26 -10.35 13.85
C GLY A 47 -26.08 -9.08 14.08
N GLN A 48 -25.77 -7.98 13.39
CA GLN A 48 -26.52 -6.73 13.51
C GLN A 48 -27.77 -6.67 12.61
N TYR A 49 -27.68 -7.17 11.37
CA TYR A 49 -28.71 -6.93 10.35
C TYR A 49 -29.65 -8.12 10.09
N GLY A 50 -29.38 -9.30 10.66
CA GLY A 50 -30.30 -10.44 10.92
C GLY A 50 -31.09 -11.09 9.76
N GLN A 51 -31.44 -10.35 8.71
CA GLN A 51 -32.42 -10.74 7.68
C GLN A 51 -32.01 -10.28 6.26
N SER A 52 -31.14 -9.26 6.11
CA SER A 52 -30.73 -8.76 4.78
C SER A 52 -29.35 -9.28 4.37
N ARG A 53 -29.27 -10.57 4.03
CA ARG A 53 -28.04 -11.22 3.47
C ARG A 53 -27.46 -10.43 2.30
N GLU A 54 -28.34 -9.86 1.46
CA GLU A 54 -27.99 -8.97 0.36
C GLU A 54 -27.23 -7.72 0.81
N ALA A 55 -27.76 -7.02 1.81
CA ALA A 55 -27.18 -5.79 2.31
C ALA A 55 -25.81 -6.06 2.93
N ALA A 56 -25.65 -7.17 3.65
CA ALA A 56 -24.38 -7.55 4.26
C ALA A 56 -23.29 -7.81 3.21
N LEU A 57 -23.57 -8.55 2.13
CA LEU A 57 -22.60 -8.78 1.04
C LEU A 57 -22.25 -7.49 0.30
N ARG A 58 -23.27 -6.66 0.02
CA ARG A 58 -23.05 -5.40 -0.69
C ARG A 58 -22.21 -4.43 0.14
N LEU A 59 -22.50 -4.33 1.43
CA LEU A 59 -21.74 -3.50 2.36
C LEU A 59 -20.31 -4.03 2.51
N LEU A 60 -20.11 -5.34 2.66
CA LEU A 60 -18.78 -5.95 2.68
C LEU A 60 -17.99 -5.56 1.44
N ALA A 61 -18.53 -5.79 0.24
CA ALA A 61 -17.81 -5.51 -1.00
C ALA A 61 -17.49 -4.02 -1.16
N THR A 62 -18.45 -3.14 -0.86
CA THR A 62 -18.27 -1.69 -0.97
C THR A 62 -17.24 -1.18 0.03
N LEU A 63 -17.38 -1.52 1.32
CA LEU A 63 -16.49 -1.07 2.40
C LEU A 63 -15.07 -1.61 2.23
N SER A 64 -14.93 -2.89 1.84
CA SER A 64 -13.63 -3.51 1.64
C SER A 64 -12.88 -2.85 0.49
N PHE A 65 -13.49 -2.62 -0.67
CA PHE A 65 -12.79 -2.03 -1.82
C PHE A 65 -12.58 -0.52 -1.70
N ARG A 66 -13.54 0.24 -1.15
CA ARG A 66 -13.49 1.71 -1.16
C ARG A 66 -12.56 2.28 -0.08
N ASP A 67 -12.56 1.67 1.11
CA ASP A 67 -11.95 2.31 2.27
C ASP A 67 -10.98 1.39 3.02
N ILE A 68 -11.47 0.22 3.46
CA ILE A 68 -10.75 -0.60 4.43
C ILE A 68 -9.48 -1.19 3.80
N SER A 69 -9.58 -1.76 2.60
CA SER A 69 -8.44 -2.47 2.01
C SER A 69 -7.31 -1.55 1.53
N PRO A 70 -7.60 -0.44 0.83
CA PRO A 70 -6.57 0.54 0.47
C PRO A 70 -5.81 1.07 1.69
N LEU A 71 -6.54 1.41 2.76
CA LEU A 71 -5.96 1.96 3.98
C LEU A 71 -5.08 0.92 4.68
N LEU A 72 -5.59 -0.29 4.93
CA LEU A 72 -4.83 -1.33 5.62
C LEU A 72 -3.60 -1.79 4.82
N ALA A 73 -3.72 -1.92 3.50
CA ALA A 73 -2.58 -2.23 2.66
C ALA A 73 -1.49 -1.17 2.79
N ALA A 74 -1.86 0.11 2.83
CA ALA A 74 -0.92 1.20 3.04
C ALA A 74 -0.27 1.16 4.45
N LEU A 75 -1.03 0.83 5.49
CA LEU A 75 -0.51 0.73 6.87
C LEU A 75 0.57 -0.37 7.00
N VAL A 76 0.29 -1.57 6.46
CA VAL A 76 1.27 -2.68 6.45
C VAL A 76 2.50 -2.32 5.63
N LEU A 77 2.30 -1.66 4.48
CA LEU A 77 3.38 -1.17 3.62
C LEU A 77 4.24 -0.13 4.34
N ILE A 78 3.64 0.81 5.06
CA ILE A 78 4.38 1.82 5.85
C ILE A 78 5.23 1.15 6.92
N ALA A 79 4.65 0.22 7.67
CA ALA A 79 5.36 -0.48 8.75
C ALA A 79 6.61 -1.21 8.24
N ARG A 80 6.51 -1.92 7.11
CA ARG A 80 7.62 -2.72 6.56
C ARG A 80 8.54 -1.93 5.64
N SER A 81 7.97 -1.29 4.62
CA SER A 81 8.73 -0.76 3.47
C SER A 81 9.18 0.67 3.69
N SER A 82 8.37 1.55 4.30
CA SER A 82 8.83 2.93 4.58
C SER A 82 9.97 2.95 5.57
N SER A 83 9.92 2.09 6.60
CA SER A 83 11.01 1.86 7.54
C SER A 83 12.30 1.41 6.83
N ALA A 84 12.21 0.39 5.96
CA ALA A 84 13.35 -0.14 5.23
C ALA A 84 13.94 0.85 4.22
N VAL A 85 13.09 1.59 3.49
CA VAL A 85 13.55 2.61 2.54
C VAL A 85 14.29 3.74 3.26
N ALA A 86 13.76 4.21 4.40
CA ALA A 86 14.38 5.28 5.15
C ALA A 86 15.71 4.85 5.79
N SER A 87 15.79 3.63 6.34
CA SER A 87 17.02 3.11 6.92
C SER A 87 18.11 2.86 5.87
N GLU A 88 17.74 2.33 4.70
CA GLU A 88 18.66 2.12 3.58
C GLU A 88 19.25 3.46 3.11
N LEU A 89 18.42 4.50 2.96
CA LEU A 89 18.89 5.83 2.55
C LEU A 89 19.75 6.52 3.61
N ALA A 90 19.39 6.38 4.89
CA ALA A 90 20.22 6.87 5.98
C ALA A 90 21.57 6.15 6.03
N ALA A 91 21.60 4.83 5.81
CA ALA A 91 22.84 4.06 5.73
C ALA A 91 23.73 4.49 4.55
N MET A 92 23.14 4.67 3.36
CA MET A 92 23.87 5.21 2.19
C MET A 92 24.51 6.58 2.50
N LYS A 93 23.83 7.40 3.30
CA LYS A 93 24.35 8.71 3.71
C LYS A 93 25.50 8.58 4.72
N VAL A 94 25.38 7.69 5.70
CA VAL A 94 26.43 7.41 6.68
C VAL A 94 27.70 6.88 6.01
N HIS A 95 27.57 6.06 4.96
CA HIS A 95 28.71 5.54 4.20
C HIS A 95 29.23 6.48 3.11
N GLY A 96 28.67 7.67 2.95
CA GLY A 96 29.09 8.62 1.91
C GLY A 96 28.76 8.19 0.47
N GLU A 97 27.89 7.19 0.29
CA GLU A 97 27.49 6.71 -1.04
C GLU A 97 26.71 7.79 -1.81
N LEU A 98 25.90 8.60 -1.11
CA LEU A 98 25.15 9.69 -1.73
C LEU A 98 26.07 10.77 -2.29
N ASP A 99 27.11 11.14 -1.53
CA ASP A 99 28.10 12.15 -1.94
C ASP A 99 28.97 11.60 -3.09
N SER A 100 29.31 10.32 -3.03
CA SER A 100 30.03 9.62 -4.11
C SER A 100 29.27 9.65 -5.43
N LEU A 101 27.96 9.39 -5.40
CA LEU A 101 27.09 9.47 -6.57
C LEU A 101 26.97 10.91 -7.09
N ALA A 102 26.89 11.90 -6.20
CA ALA A 102 26.83 13.31 -6.58
C ALA A 102 28.15 13.78 -7.23
N ALA A 103 29.29 13.33 -6.73
CA ALA A 103 30.62 13.69 -7.24
C ALA A 103 30.84 13.24 -8.70
N ILE A 104 30.24 12.11 -9.10
CA ILE A 104 30.28 11.63 -10.50
C ILE A 104 29.13 12.19 -11.38
N GLY A 105 28.40 13.20 -10.89
CA GLY A 105 27.38 13.91 -11.65
C GLY A 105 26.05 13.16 -11.80
N ILE A 106 25.77 12.15 -10.97
CA ILE A 106 24.49 11.42 -11.03
C ILE A 106 23.40 12.21 -10.27
N PRO A 107 22.25 12.51 -10.90
CA PRO A 107 21.15 13.19 -10.22
C PRO A 107 20.45 12.26 -9.21
N LEU A 108 20.74 12.46 -7.93
CA LEU A 108 20.17 11.71 -6.80
C LEU A 108 18.63 11.56 -6.85
N PRO A 109 17.82 12.60 -7.14
CA PRO A 109 16.35 12.47 -7.13
C PRO A 109 15.84 11.47 -8.17
N ALA A 110 16.42 11.48 -9.37
CA ALA A 110 15.98 10.61 -10.46
C ALA A 110 16.55 9.19 -10.32
N TYR A 111 17.74 9.05 -9.72
CA TYR A 111 18.40 7.76 -9.55
C TYR A 111 17.92 6.98 -8.33
N ILE A 112 17.60 7.67 -7.23
CA ILE A 112 17.27 7.07 -5.95
C ILE A 112 15.78 7.18 -5.65
N VAL A 113 15.23 8.40 -5.68
CA VAL A 113 13.86 8.67 -5.18
C VAL A 113 12.82 8.16 -6.17
N LEU A 114 12.95 8.51 -7.45
CA LEU A 114 11.99 8.17 -8.49
C LEU A 114 11.67 6.65 -8.59
N PRO A 115 12.65 5.74 -8.72
CA PRO A 115 12.34 4.30 -8.81
C PRO A 115 11.71 3.74 -7.54
N ARG A 116 12.06 4.29 -6.37
CA ARG A 116 11.48 3.89 -5.08
C ARG A 116 10.02 4.32 -4.98
N VAL A 117 9.72 5.57 -5.31
CA VAL A 117 8.36 6.10 -5.28
C VAL A 117 7.46 5.31 -6.25
N ILE A 118 7.91 5.10 -7.48
CA ILE A 118 7.13 4.34 -8.48
C ILE A 118 6.93 2.89 -8.05
N GLY A 119 8.01 2.20 -7.64
CA GLY A 119 7.95 0.79 -7.24
C GLY A 119 7.03 0.56 -6.04
N VAL A 120 7.11 1.41 -5.01
CA VAL A 120 6.26 1.33 -3.82
C VAL A 120 4.81 1.72 -4.13
N SER A 121 4.57 2.72 -4.99
CA SER A 121 3.22 3.11 -5.40
C SER A 121 2.49 1.98 -6.13
N ILE A 122 3.15 1.37 -7.12
CA ILE A 122 2.60 0.23 -7.87
C ILE A 122 2.35 -0.95 -6.93
N SER A 123 3.30 -1.24 -6.03
CA SER A 123 3.14 -2.31 -5.03
C SER A 123 1.94 -2.06 -4.13
N SER A 124 1.76 -0.83 -3.65
CA SER A 124 0.61 -0.43 -2.81
C SER A 124 -0.72 -0.68 -3.52
N ALA A 125 -0.82 -0.31 -4.81
CA ALA A 125 -2.02 -0.52 -5.62
C ALA A 125 -2.38 -2.00 -5.77
N LEU A 126 -1.39 -2.83 -6.11
CA LEU A 126 -1.59 -4.26 -6.28
C LEU A 126 -1.96 -4.93 -4.95
N LEU A 127 -1.28 -4.56 -3.86
CA LEU A 127 -1.57 -5.12 -2.54
C LEU A 127 -2.96 -4.72 -2.02
N GLY A 128 -3.41 -3.49 -2.30
CA GLY A 128 -4.76 -3.04 -1.99
C GLY A 128 -5.82 -3.92 -2.67
N LEU A 129 -5.63 -4.23 -3.96
CA LEU A 129 -6.50 -5.16 -4.70
C LEU A 129 -6.45 -6.58 -4.14
N TYR A 130 -5.26 -7.12 -3.86
CA TYR A 130 -5.14 -8.45 -3.28
C TYR A 130 -5.86 -8.54 -1.94
N LEU A 131 -5.68 -7.57 -1.06
CA LEU A 131 -6.35 -7.55 0.24
C LEU A 131 -7.87 -7.42 0.10
N ALA A 132 -8.35 -6.58 -0.82
CA ALA A 132 -9.79 -6.42 -1.09
C ALA A 132 -10.42 -7.71 -1.64
N SER A 133 -9.76 -8.37 -2.60
CA SER A 133 -10.20 -9.66 -3.14
C SER A 133 -10.22 -10.76 -2.07
N ALA A 134 -9.18 -10.83 -1.23
CA ALA A 134 -9.09 -11.78 -0.13
C ALA A 134 -10.18 -11.54 0.92
N SER A 135 -10.56 -10.28 1.15
CA SER A 135 -11.69 -9.93 2.01
C SER A 135 -13.02 -10.47 1.48
N LEU A 136 -13.26 -10.43 0.18
CA LEU A 136 -14.46 -11.06 -0.39
C LEU A 136 -14.45 -12.58 -0.19
N VAL A 137 -13.29 -13.22 -0.43
CA VAL A 137 -13.13 -14.66 -0.22
C VAL A 137 -13.38 -15.02 1.25
N GLY A 138 -12.80 -14.28 2.20
CA GLY A 138 -13.03 -14.50 3.62
C GLY A 138 -14.48 -14.34 4.03
N GLY A 139 -15.17 -13.33 3.49
CA GLY A 139 -16.60 -13.14 3.73
C GLY A 139 -17.46 -14.26 3.15
N ALA A 140 -17.14 -14.74 1.94
CA ALA A 140 -17.84 -15.87 1.33
C ALA A 140 -17.65 -17.17 2.14
N LEU A 141 -16.44 -17.45 2.59
CA LEU A 141 -16.14 -18.63 3.43
C LEU A 141 -16.87 -18.58 4.78
N ALA A 142 -16.92 -17.42 5.42
CA ALA A 142 -17.63 -17.24 6.68
C ALA A 142 -19.16 -17.24 6.54
N SER A 143 -19.68 -17.09 5.32
CA SER A 143 -21.11 -17.17 4.99
C SER A 143 -21.45 -18.43 4.18
N SER A 144 -20.68 -19.51 4.33
CA SER A 144 -20.79 -20.78 3.58
C SER A 144 -22.16 -21.48 3.63
N GLY A 145 -23.06 -21.07 4.53
CA GLY A 145 -24.47 -21.50 4.53
C GLY A 145 -25.37 -20.78 3.51
N TRP A 146 -24.84 -19.86 2.71
CA TRP A 146 -25.58 -19.12 1.67
C TRP A 146 -25.28 -19.72 0.30
N GLU A 147 -26.23 -19.63 -0.63
CA GLU A 147 -26.05 -20.15 -1.98
C GLU A 147 -24.90 -19.41 -2.71
N ILE A 148 -23.92 -20.16 -3.23
CA ILE A 148 -22.72 -19.61 -3.88
C ILE A 148 -23.11 -18.74 -5.10
N GLY A 149 -24.09 -19.18 -5.88
CA GLY A 149 -24.59 -18.42 -7.03
C GLY A 149 -25.19 -17.07 -6.63
N TYR A 150 -25.91 -17.03 -5.51
CA TYR A 150 -26.44 -15.80 -4.93
C TYR A 150 -25.31 -14.87 -4.47
N GLN A 151 -24.30 -15.40 -3.78
CA GLN A 151 -23.16 -14.59 -3.33
C GLN A 151 -22.39 -13.96 -4.50
N ALA A 152 -22.08 -14.75 -5.52
CA ALA A 152 -21.34 -14.30 -6.70
C ALA A 152 -22.09 -13.19 -7.47
N GLN A 153 -23.40 -13.37 -7.70
CA GLN A 153 -24.22 -12.38 -8.41
C GLN A 153 -24.31 -11.05 -7.64
N ARG A 154 -24.36 -11.09 -6.30
CA ARG A 154 -24.45 -9.86 -5.49
C ARG A 154 -23.13 -9.12 -5.38
N ILE A 155 -22.02 -9.85 -5.34
CA ILE A 155 -20.68 -9.25 -5.38
C ILE A 155 -20.43 -8.59 -6.74
N ASP A 156 -20.80 -9.24 -7.84
CA ASP A 156 -20.62 -8.71 -9.20
C ASP A 156 -21.38 -7.40 -9.43
N GLN A 157 -22.61 -7.29 -8.89
CA GLN A 157 -23.39 -6.04 -8.94
C GLN A 157 -22.70 -4.86 -8.24
N VAL A 158 -21.79 -5.12 -7.30
CA VAL A 158 -21.04 -4.09 -6.55
C VAL A 158 -19.66 -3.84 -7.14
N LEU A 159 -19.03 -4.85 -7.74
CA LEU A 159 -17.72 -4.74 -8.38
C LEU A 159 -17.77 -4.04 -9.74
N GLN A 160 -18.37 -2.85 -9.78
CA GLN A 160 -18.32 -1.99 -10.94
C GLN A 160 -16.89 -1.47 -11.15
N LEU A 161 -16.53 -1.22 -12.40
CA LEU A 161 -15.21 -0.69 -12.79
C LEU A 161 -14.82 0.56 -11.97
N GLY A 162 -15.80 1.42 -11.65
CA GLY A 162 -15.59 2.61 -10.83
C GLY A 162 -15.06 2.30 -9.42
N VAL A 163 -15.56 1.25 -8.76
CA VAL A 163 -15.13 0.87 -7.40
C VAL A 163 -13.70 0.35 -7.42
N VAL A 164 -13.34 -0.45 -8.43
CA VAL A 164 -11.98 -0.97 -8.61
C VAL A 164 -10.99 0.16 -8.92
N LEU A 165 -11.39 1.11 -9.78
CA LEU A 165 -10.57 2.28 -10.10
C LEU A 165 -10.38 3.21 -8.90
N GLN A 166 -11.40 3.39 -8.05
CA GLN A 166 -11.26 4.15 -6.81
C GLN A 166 -10.28 3.46 -5.85
N CYS A 167 -10.39 2.14 -5.68
CA CYS A 167 -9.43 1.35 -4.89
C CYS A 167 -7.99 1.53 -5.39
N LEU A 168 -7.77 1.34 -6.69
CA LEU A 168 -6.47 1.51 -7.33
C LEU A 168 -5.92 2.93 -7.17
N GLY A 169 -6.72 3.95 -7.49
CA GLY A 169 -6.31 5.35 -7.41
C GLY A 169 -5.93 5.76 -6.00
N LYS A 170 -6.73 5.37 -5.01
CA LYS A 170 -6.49 5.67 -3.60
C LYS A 170 -5.24 4.95 -3.08
N SER A 171 -5.08 3.65 -3.38
CA SER A 171 -3.89 2.88 -3.01
C SER A 171 -2.60 3.39 -3.67
N LEU A 172 -2.66 3.84 -4.93
CA LEU A 172 -1.53 4.49 -5.60
C LEU A 172 -1.09 5.75 -4.86
N LEU A 173 -2.03 6.63 -4.52
CA LEU A 173 -1.74 7.87 -3.80
C LEU A 173 -1.14 7.61 -2.42
N PHE A 174 -1.65 6.62 -1.69
CA PHE A 174 -1.08 6.24 -0.39
C PHE A 174 0.34 5.71 -0.52
N GLY A 175 0.61 4.84 -1.49
CA GLY A 175 1.95 4.34 -1.74
C GLY A 175 2.93 5.45 -2.14
N MET A 176 2.47 6.39 -2.97
CA MET A 176 3.27 7.54 -3.39
C MET A 176 3.62 8.46 -2.21
N ALA A 177 2.64 8.80 -1.37
CA ALA A 177 2.86 9.59 -0.17
C ALA A 177 3.79 8.89 0.84
N ALA A 178 3.56 7.60 1.10
CA ALA A 178 4.38 6.82 2.02
C ALA A 178 5.85 6.71 1.54
N ALA A 179 6.06 6.48 0.24
CA ALA A 179 7.39 6.34 -0.34
C ALA A 179 8.16 7.66 -0.40
N THR A 180 7.48 8.76 -0.76
CA THR A 180 8.09 10.09 -0.80
C THR A 180 8.54 10.53 0.59
N LEU A 181 7.70 10.33 1.61
CA LEU A 181 8.03 10.66 2.99
C LEU A 181 9.13 9.74 3.56
N ALA A 182 9.16 8.47 3.18
CA ALA A 182 10.26 7.57 3.54
C ALA A 182 11.59 8.04 2.94
N CYS A 183 11.59 8.41 1.65
CA CYS A 183 12.77 8.94 0.99
C CYS A 183 13.25 10.24 1.64
N TRP A 184 12.31 11.14 1.93
CA TRP A 184 12.59 12.42 2.57
C TRP A 184 13.21 12.24 3.96
N SER A 185 12.66 11.34 4.78
CA SER A 185 13.19 11.07 6.13
C SER A 185 14.59 10.46 6.11
N GLY A 186 14.84 9.52 5.20
CA GLY A 186 16.16 8.89 5.04
C GLY A 186 17.22 9.87 4.54
N LEU A 187 16.90 10.68 3.52
CA LEU A 187 17.84 11.65 2.95
C LEU A 187 18.14 12.82 3.91
N ARG A 188 17.21 13.17 4.80
CA ARG A 188 17.38 14.27 5.77
C ARG A 188 18.07 13.85 7.07
N ALA A 189 18.27 12.55 7.31
CA ALA A 189 19.02 12.05 8.47
C ALA A 189 20.43 12.65 8.53
N ALA A 190 20.97 12.90 9.73
CA ALA A 190 22.37 13.31 9.86
C ALA A 190 23.29 12.09 9.63
N PRO A 191 24.56 12.29 9.22
CA PRO A 191 25.47 11.20 8.82
C PRO A 191 26.08 10.48 10.04
N TYR A 192 25.22 10.02 10.96
CA TYR A 192 25.61 9.25 12.14
C TYR A 192 24.81 7.95 12.19
N VAL A 193 25.45 6.85 12.57
CA VAL A 193 24.80 5.53 12.68
C VAL A 193 23.58 5.55 13.61
N THR A 194 23.63 6.38 14.66
CA THR A 194 22.54 6.58 15.63
C THR A 194 21.29 7.23 15.04
N GLU A 195 21.38 7.83 13.85
CA GLU A 195 20.25 8.45 13.16
C GLU A 195 19.47 7.47 12.27
N ILE A 196 20.04 6.31 11.94
CA ILE A 196 19.39 5.33 11.05
C ILE A 196 18.03 4.87 11.62
N PRO A 197 17.91 4.45 12.90
CA PRO A 197 16.62 4.05 13.47
C PRO A 197 15.65 5.22 13.64
N LYS A 198 16.17 6.44 13.90
CA LYS A 198 15.35 7.65 14.03
C LYS A 198 14.72 8.04 12.69
N ALA A 199 15.48 7.92 11.60
CA ALA A 199 14.99 8.16 10.25
C ALA A 199 13.86 7.18 9.87
N SER A 200 14.05 5.89 10.18
CA SER A 200 13.03 4.86 10.01
C SER A 200 11.75 5.18 10.80
N SER A 201 11.87 5.49 12.09
CA SER A 201 10.72 5.82 12.94
C SER A 201 9.99 7.08 12.45
N SER A 202 10.74 8.11 12.04
CA SER A 202 10.16 9.34 11.49
C SER A 202 9.46 9.10 10.15
N ALA A 203 10.00 8.22 9.29
CA ALA A 203 9.35 7.82 8.04
C ALA A 203 8.01 7.13 8.28
N VAL A 204 7.95 6.21 9.24
CA VAL A 204 6.70 5.53 9.62
C VAL A 204 5.67 6.54 10.12
N MET A 205 6.04 7.38 11.10
CA MET A 205 5.12 8.37 11.67
C MET A 205 4.58 9.34 10.62
N ARG A 206 5.45 9.89 9.77
CA ARG A 206 5.05 10.82 8.70
C ARG A 206 4.17 10.11 7.66
N GLY A 207 4.54 8.90 7.26
CA GLY A 207 3.78 8.09 6.32
C GLY A 207 2.36 7.80 6.83
N LEU A 208 2.23 7.42 8.10
CA LEU A 208 0.93 7.20 8.75
C LEU A 208 0.09 8.47 8.73
N LEU A 209 0.63 9.59 9.23
CA LEU A 209 -0.09 10.87 9.25
C LEU A 209 -0.57 11.27 7.85
N ALA A 210 0.30 11.18 6.84
CA ALA A 210 -0.06 11.53 5.48
C ALA A 210 -1.14 10.61 4.89
N VAL A 211 -1.04 9.30 5.07
CA VAL A 211 -2.05 8.36 4.57
C VAL A 211 -3.40 8.59 5.24
N PHE A 212 -3.44 8.82 6.56
CA PHE A 212 -4.69 9.14 7.25
C PHE A 212 -5.29 10.48 6.79
N SER A 213 -4.47 11.52 6.61
CA SER A 213 -4.94 12.80 6.08
C SER A 213 -5.48 12.69 4.67
N ILE A 214 -4.76 11.99 3.77
CA ILE A 214 -5.23 11.76 2.39
C ILE A 214 -6.52 10.93 2.40
N ASN A 215 -6.61 9.92 3.27
CA ASN A 215 -7.82 9.12 3.38
C ASN A 215 -9.03 9.97 3.79
N LEU A 216 -8.88 10.82 4.81
CA LEU A 216 -9.95 11.70 5.26
C LEU A 216 -10.41 12.65 4.15
N ILE A 217 -9.46 13.28 3.45
CA ILE A 217 -9.76 14.20 2.33
C ILE A 217 -10.48 13.45 1.21
N TRP A 218 -10.01 12.25 0.86
CA TRP A 218 -10.63 11.43 -0.18
C TRP A 218 -12.07 11.08 0.15
N VAL A 219 -12.33 10.63 1.38
CA VAL A 219 -13.68 10.26 1.83
C VAL A 219 -14.62 11.48 1.82
N LEU A 220 -14.13 12.67 2.19
CA LEU A 220 -14.94 13.90 2.17
C LEU A 220 -15.32 14.36 0.75
N LEU A 221 -14.53 14.01 -0.26
CA LEU A 221 -14.75 14.40 -1.66
C LEU A 221 -15.59 13.39 -2.46
N SER A 222 -15.86 12.22 -1.90
CA SER A 222 -16.43 11.04 -2.57
C SER A 222 -17.83 10.68 -2.09
#